data_AF-A0A2V9QHZ5-F1
#
_entry.id   AF-A0A2V9QHZ5-F1
#
_cell.length_a   1.000
_cell.length_b   1.000
_cell.length_c   1.000
_cell.angle_alpha   90.00
_cell.angle_beta   90.00
_cell.angle_gamma   90.00
#
_symmetry.space_group_name_H-M   'P 1'
#
loop_
_entity.id
_entity.type
_entity.pdbx_description
1 polymer ?
#
loop_
_entity_poly.entity_id
_entity_poly.type
_entity_poly.pdbx_seq_one_letter_code
_entity_poly.pdbx_strand_id
1 'polypeptide(L)' 'MKIKDFKISTRSVKLDRPIGDSQVCYDNFTIEFLELITDNGL' A
#
# COMPACT_ATOMS: atom_id res chain seq x y z
N MET A 1 14.36 3.19 21.52
CA MET A 1 13.61 3.10 20.26
C MET A 1 12.50 4.12 20.31
N LYS A 2 12.72 5.28 19.68
CA LYS A 2 11.74 6.34 19.49
C LYS A 2 11.50 6.50 17.99
N ILE A 3 10.25 6.68 17.60
CA ILE A 3 9.92 7.03 16.21
C ILE A 3 10.39 8.47 15.99
N LYS A 4 11.22 8.67 14.96
CA LYS A 4 11.74 9.97 14.57
C LYS A 4 10.94 10.57 13.41
N ASP A 5 10.54 9.71 12.48
CA ASP A 5 9.84 10.11 11.26
C ASP A 5 8.94 8.97 10.76
N PHE A 6 8.04 9.28 9.83
CA PHE A 6 7.24 8.28 9.15
C PHE A 6 7.09 8.66 7.67
N LYS A 7 6.95 7.65 6.83
CA LYS A 7 6.69 7.83 5.41
C LYS A 7 5.49 6.98 5.01
N ILE A 8 4.58 7.58 4.26
CA ILE A 8 3.46 6.88 3.64
C ILE A 8 3.77 6.76 2.15
N SER A 9 3.60 5.58 1.59
CA SER A 9 3.68 5.37 0.15
C SER A 9 2.52 4.52 -0.33
N THR A 10 2.07 4.81 -1.54
CA THR A 10 0.92 4.12 -2.14
C THR A 10 1.41 3.35 -3.36
N ARG A 11 1.00 2.09 -3.50
CA ARG A 11 1.30 1.27 -4.68
C ARG A 11 0.02 0.69 -5.25
N SER A 12 -0.11 0.75 -6.56
CA SER A 12 -1.15 0.02 -7.28
C SER A 12 -0.58 -1.33 -7.72
N VAL A 13 -1.31 -2.40 -7.42
CA VAL A 13 -0.94 -3.78 -7.74
C VAL A 13 -1.99 -4.34 -8.67
N LYS A 14 -1.54 -4.87 -9.81
CA LYS A 14 -2.41 -5.55 -10.77
C LYS A 14 -2.84 -6.90 -10.23
N LEU A 15 -4.11 -7.21 -10.35
CA LEU A 15 -4.67 -8.51 -10.03
C LEU A 15 -4.36 -9.51 -11.13
N ASP A 16 -4.06 -10.75 -10.77
CA ASP A 16 -3.87 -11.84 -11.73
C ASP A 16 -5.14 -12.11 -12.55
N ARG A 17 -6.30 -11.84 -11.95
CA ARG A 17 -7.62 -11.88 -12.60
C ARG A 17 -8.48 -10.73 -12.09
N PRO A 18 -9.28 -10.09 -12.95
CA PRO A 18 -10.18 -9.03 -12.51
C PRO A 18 -11.20 -9.57 -11.50
N ILE A 19 -11.57 -8.73 -10.53
CA ILE A 19 -12.61 -9.04 -9.53
C ILE A 19 -13.76 -8.06 -9.70
N GLY A 20 -15.00 -8.56 -9.60
CA GLY A 20 -16.19 -7.72 -9.77
C GLY A 20 -17.33 -8.42 -10.49
N ASP A 21 -18.34 -7.66 -10.86
CA ASP A 21 -19.53 -8.12 -11.57
C ASP A 21 -19.70 -7.41 -12.93
N SER A 22 -20.88 -7.55 -13.54
CA SER A 22 -21.18 -6.96 -14.86
C SER A 22 -21.29 -5.43 -14.85
N GLN A 23 -21.35 -4.80 -13.68
CA GLN A 23 -21.47 -3.35 -13.54
C GLN A 23 -20.14 -2.72 -13.09
N VAL A 24 -19.38 -3.42 -12.25
CA VAL A 24 -18.10 -2.92 -11.73
C VAL A 24 -17.04 -4.01 -11.76
N CYS A 25 -15.93 -3.74 -12.44
CA CYS A 25 -14.79 -4.64 -12.55
C CYS A 25 -13.51 -3.91 -12.12
N TYR A 26 -12.73 -4.55 -11.25
CA TYR A 26 -11.47 -4.04 -10.74
C TYR A 26 -10.32 -4.90 -11.25
N ASP A 27 -9.37 -4.27 -11.95
CA ASP A 27 -8.15 -4.91 -12.43
C ASP A 27 -6.95 -4.72 -11.50
N ASN A 28 -7.03 -3.74 -10.58
CA ASN A 28 -5.95 -3.38 -9.68
C ASN A 28 -6.52 -3.10 -8.29
N PHE A 29 -5.69 -3.27 -7.27
CA PHE A 29 -5.94 -2.77 -5.92
C PHE A 29 -4.82 -1.84 -5.50
N THR A 30 -5.14 -0.92 -4.60
CA THR A 30 -4.18 0.05 -4.07
C THR A 30 -3.82 -0.34 -2.65
N ILE A 31 -2.52 -0.42 -2.36
CA ILE A 31 -1.98 -0.69 -1.03
C ILE A 31 -1.28 0.57 -0.53
N GLU A 32 -1.56 0.95 0.71
CA GLU A 32 -0.81 1.97 1.43
C GLU A 32 0.19 1.31 2.39
N PHE A 33 1.45 1.73 2.31
CA PHE A 33 2.54 1.29 3.16
C PHE A 33 2.92 2.42 4.11
N LEU A 34 2.92 2.13 5.41
CA LEU A 34 3.44 3.01 6.45
C LEU A 34 4.81 2.51 6.89
N GLU A 35 5.85 3.29 6.61
CA GLU A 35 7.22 3.04 7.04
C GLU A 35 7.52 3.93 8.25
N LEU A 36 7.89 3.34 9.38
CA LEU A 36 8.27 4.05 10.59
C LEU A 36 9.81 4.11 10.67
N ILE A 37 10.37 5.32 10.76
CA ILE A 37 11.81 5.53 10.84
C ILE A 37 12.15 5.79 12.31
N THR A 38 12.95 4.93 12.92
CA THR A 38 13.37 5.07 14.32
C THR A 38 14.71 5.78 14.45
N ASP A 39 15.01 6.19 15.67
CA ASP A 39 16.31 6.74 16.07
C ASP A 39 17.51 5.80 15.78
N ASN A 40 17.26 4.50 15.62
CA ASN A 40 18.28 3.49 15.30
C ASN A 40 18.32 3.11 13.81
N GLY A 41 17.51 3.76 12.96
CA GLY A 41 17.29 3.35 11.57
C GLY A 41 15.89 2.77 11.35
N LEU A 42 15.71 2.04 10.24
CA LEU A 42 14.52 1.21 9.99
C LEU A 42 14.53 -0.02 10.91
#